data_AF-A0A4V6QZ52-F1
#
_entry.id   AF-A0A4V6QZ52-F1
#
_cell.length_a   1.000
_cell.length_b   1.000
_cell.length_c   1.000
_cell.angle_alpha   90.00
_cell.angle_beta   90.00
_cell.angle_gamma   90.00
#
_symmetry.space_group_name_H-M   'P 1'
#
loop_
_entity.id
_entity.type
_entity.pdbx_description
1 polymer ?
#
loop_
_entity_poly.entity_id
_entity_poly.type
_entity_poly.pdbx_seq_one_letter_code
_entity_poly.pdbx_strand_id
1 'polypeptide(L)'
;MFTDYYELLEISPNANSETIERIFRYFAMRYHPDNRDTGDDSRFSEIVEAHNTLKDPVKRAQYDIQYRDNLGLRRELTEEASNTKGLERDVVIQAKQ
;
A
#
# COMPACT_ATOMS: atom_id res chain seq x y z
N MET A 1 -0.08 11.83 3.98
CA MET A 1 0.30 10.72 3.07
C MET A 1 -0.64 9.58 3.39
N PHE A 2 -1.26 8.95 2.39
CA PHE A 2 -2.16 7.82 2.62
C PHE A 2 -1.35 6.55 2.88
N THR A 3 -1.69 5.80 3.93
CA THR A 3 -1.04 4.52 4.24
C THR A 3 -1.86 3.38 3.68
N ASP A 4 -1.23 2.57 2.83
CA ASP A 4 -1.85 1.41 2.23
C ASP A 4 -1.71 0.19 3.18
N TYR A 5 -2.76 -0.11 3.94
CA TYR A 5 -2.82 -1.22 4.88
C TYR A 5 -2.89 -2.58 4.16
N TYR A 6 -3.39 -2.61 2.92
CA TYR A 6 -3.40 -3.82 2.12
C TYR A 6 -2.00 -4.12 1.60
N GLU A 7 -1.26 -3.10 1.14
CA GLU A 7 0.15 -3.21 0.76
C GLU A 7 1.03 -3.54 1.98
N LEU A 8 0.79 -2.91 3.12
CA LEU A 8 1.55 -3.14 4.35
C LEU A 8 1.43 -4.58 4.87
N LEU A 9 0.22 -5.15 4.84
CA LEU A 9 -0.02 -6.54 5.19
C LEU A 9 0.20 -7.49 3.99
N GLU A 10 0.64 -7.02 2.83
CA GLU A 10 0.84 -7.83 1.62
C GLU A 10 -0.38 -8.71 1.26
N ILE A 11 -1.59 -8.16 1.42
CA ILE A 11 -2.85 -8.86 1.15
C ILE A 11 -3.67 -8.15 0.08
N SER A 12 -4.56 -8.91 -0.56
CA SER A 12 -5.56 -8.34 -1.46
C SER A 12 -6.58 -7.50 -0.68
N PRO A 13 -7.12 -6.40 -1.26
CA PRO A 13 -8.28 -5.70 -0.70
C PRO A 13 -9.52 -6.61 -0.59
N ASN A 14 -9.56 -7.72 -1.34
CA ASN A 14 -10.62 -8.73 -1.28
C ASN A 14 -10.34 -9.83 -0.24
N ALA A 15 -9.28 -9.72 0.58
CA ALA A 15 -8.94 -10.72 1.58
C ALA A 15 -10.04 -10.86 2.65
N ASN A 16 -10.33 -12.10 3.01
CA ASN A 16 -11.27 -12.41 4.10
C ASN A 16 -10.61 -12.21 5.48
N SER A 17 -11.44 -12.15 6.52
CA SER A 17 -10.96 -11.93 7.90
C SER A 17 -9.96 -12.98 8.36
N GLU A 18 -10.12 -14.24 7.94
CA GLU A 18 -9.18 -15.32 8.27
C GLU A 18 -7.78 -15.07 7.68
N THR A 19 -7.71 -14.58 6.43
CA THR A 19 -6.45 -14.24 5.77
C THR A 19 -5.78 -13.06 6.46
N ILE A 20 -6.55 -12.02 6.81
CA ILE A 20 -6.05 -10.85 7.55
C ILE A 20 -5.45 -11.29 8.89
N GLU A 21 -6.17 -12.11 9.64
CA GLU A 21 -5.73 -12.69 10.91
C GLU A 21 -4.45 -13.54 10.76
N ARG A 22 -4.39 -14.39 9.74
CA ARG A 22 -3.23 -15.25 9.48
C ARG A 22 -1.97 -14.45 9.17
N ILE A 23 -2.10 -13.45 8.31
CA ILE A 23 -0.96 -12.64 7.88
C ILE A 23 -0.51 -11.68 8.98
N PHE A 24 -1.45 -11.11 9.74
CA PHE A 24 -1.12 -10.35 10.95
C PHE A 24 -0.28 -11.18 11.92
N ARG A 25 -0.68 -12.43 12.23
CA ARG A 25 0.11 -13.29 13.13
C ARG A 25 1.52 -13.57 12.60
N TYR A 26 1.65 -13.78 11.29
CA TYR A 26 2.96 -13.98 10.65
C TYR A 26 3.87 -12.76 10.85
N PHE A 27 3.38 -11.56 10.56
CA PHE A 27 4.15 -10.33 10.71
C PHE A 27 4.38 -9.93 12.17
N ALA A 28 3.40 -10.16 13.04
CA ALA A 28 3.52 -9.91 14.47
C ALA A 28 4.66 -10.75 15.07
N MET A 29 4.80 -12.03 14.72
CA MET A 29 5.92 -12.86 15.18
C MET A 29 7.27 -12.40 14.60
N ARG A 30 7.27 -11.93 13.35
CA ARG A 30 8.48 -11.46 12.68
C ARG A 30 8.99 -10.16 13.28
N TYR A 31 8.12 -9.17 13.44
CA TYR A 31 8.50 -7.82 13.86
C TYR A 31 8.33 -7.55 15.35
N HIS A 32 7.91 -8.54 16.15
CA HIS A 32 7.78 -8.39 17.61
C HIS A 32 9.07 -7.78 18.20
N PRO A 33 8.98 -6.81 19.13
CA PRO A 33 10.17 -6.16 19.71
C PRO A 33 11.09 -7.14 20.45
N ASP A 34 10.55 -8.25 20.97
CA ASP A 34 11.36 -9.31 21.60
C ASP A 34 12.10 -10.21 20.59
N ASN A 35 11.81 -10.10 19.29
CA ASN A 35 12.51 -10.84 18.27
C ASN A 35 13.88 -10.17 18.00
N ARG A 36 14.96 -10.89 18.29
CA ARG A 36 16.33 -10.34 18.23
C ARG A 36 16.88 -10.21 16.81
N ASP A 37 16.33 -10.94 15.85
CA ASP A 37 16.83 -10.98 14.47
C ASP A 37 16.04 -10.02 13.57
N THR A 38 14.72 -9.94 13.76
CA THR A 38 13.82 -9.19 12.87
C THR A 38 12.88 -8.23 13.61
N GLY A 39 13.06 -8.04 14.92
CA GLY A 39 12.24 -7.12 15.72
C GLY A 39 12.36 -5.69 15.23
N ASP A 40 11.21 -5.05 15.04
CA ASP A 40 11.09 -3.67 14.58
C ASP A 40 9.80 -3.08 15.14
N ASP A 41 9.94 -2.27 16.20
CA ASP A 41 8.83 -1.64 16.92
C ASP A 41 7.98 -0.74 16.00
N SER A 42 8.63 -0.02 15.08
CA SER A 42 7.94 0.87 14.15
C SER A 42 7.08 0.06 13.18
N ARG A 43 7.65 -0.97 12.56
CA ARG A 43 6.90 -1.88 11.66
C ARG A 43 5.80 -2.61 12.40
N PHE A 44 6.07 -3.07 13.61
CA PHE A 44 5.08 -3.74 14.45
C PHE A 44 3.88 -2.84 14.73
N SER A 45 4.14 -1.57 15.08
CA SER A 45 3.09 -0.57 15.30
C SER A 45 2.23 -0.34 14.05
N GLU A 46 2.84 -0.18 12.88
CA GLU A 46 2.13 -0.04 11.60
C GLU A 46 1.24 -1.27 11.30
N ILE A 47 1.77 -2.48 11.51
CA ILE A 47 1.05 -3.74 11.28
C ILE A 47 -0.13 -3.90 12.23
N VAL A 48 0.04 -3.51 13.51
CA VAL A 48 -1.04 -3.52 14.50
C VAL A 48 -2.12 -2.52 14.13
N GLU A 49 -1.77 -1.33 13.64
CA GLU A 49 -2.74 -0.33 13.19
C GLU A 49 -3.53 -0.82 11.96
N ALA A 50 -2.84 -1.38 10.98
CA ALA A 50 -3.46 -1.96 9.78
C ALA A 50 -4.43 -3.09 10.15
N HIS A 51 -4.02 -4.04 11.00
CA HIS A 51 -4.89 -5.12 11.46
C HIS A 51 -6.10 -4.59 12.23
N ASN A 52 -5.91 -3.63 13.14
CA ASN A 52 -7.01 -3.05 13.92
C ASN A 52 -8.05 -2.34 13.05
N THR A 53 -7.63 -1.75 11.93
CA THR A 53 -8.54 -1.14 10.96
C THR A 53 -9.25 -2.19 10.11
N LEU A 54 -8.50 -3.18 9.59
CA LEU A 54 -9.02 -4.15 8.63
C LEU A 54 -9.84 -5.28 9.27
N LYS A 55 -9.65 -5.58 10.55
CA LYS A 55 -10.42 -6.60 11.28
C LYS A 55 -11.84 -6.17 11.63
N ASP A 56 -12.05 -4.85 11.80
CA ASP A 56 -13.35 -4.27 12.15
C ASP A 56 -14.10 -3.93 10.85
N PRO A 57 -15.27 -4.53 10.57
CA PRO A 57 -16.01 -4.30 9.34
C PRO A 57 -16.37 -2.83 9.09
N VAL A 58 -16.67 -2.08 10.15
CA VAL A 58 -17.06 -0.66 10.05
C VAL A 58 -15.85 0.20 9.71
N LYS A 59 -14.73 -0.03 10.40
CA LYS A 59 -13.48 0.70 10.12
C LYS A 59 -12.92 0.36 8.74
N ARG A 60 -12.98 -0.92 8.36
CA ARG A 60 -12.58 -1.37 7.02
C ARG A 60 -13.39 -0.70 5.93
N ALA A 61 -14.72 -0.61 6.08
CA ALA A 61 -15.56 0.07 5.10
C ALA A 61 -15.19 1.56 4.95
N GLN A 62 -14.89 2.26 6.05
CA GLN A 62 -14.43 3.65 6.01
C GLN A 62 -13.05 3.79 5.36
N TYR A 63 -12.15 2.84 5.64
CA TYR A 63 -10.84 2.77 5.03
C TYR A 63 -10.92 2.48 3.52
N ASP A 64 -11.82 1.59 3.09
CA ASP A 64 -12.01 1.21 1.69
C ASP A 64 -12.46 2.37 0.81
N ILE A 65 -13.25 3.30 1.37
CA ILE A 65 -13.62 4.55 0.67
C ILE A 65 -12.36 5.37 0.37
N GLN A 66 -11.54 5.62 1.39
CA GLN A 66 -10.28 6.38 1.24
C GLN A 66 -9.29 5.66 0.33
N TYR A 67 -9.20 4.34 0.43
CA TYR A 67 -8.35 3.50 -0.41
C TYR A 67 -8.70 3.63 -1.90
N ARG A 68 -10.00 3.59 -2.23
CA ARG A 68 -10.47 3.76 -3.61
C ARG A 68 -10.18 5.14 -4.17
N ASP A 69 -10.34 6.20 -3.37
CA ASP A 69 -10.02 7.56 -3.77
C ASP A 69 -8.52 7.72 -4.09
N ASN A 70 -7.66 7.16 -3.25
CA ASN A 70 -6.20 7.18 -3.46
C ASN A 70 -5.76 6.30 -4.63
N LEU A 71 -6.46 5.20 -4.92
CA LEU A 71 -6.18 4.37 -6.08
C LEU A 71 -6.48 5.10 -7.40
N GLY A 72 -7.55 5.90 -7.43
CA GLY A 72 -7.86 6.78 -8.55
C GLY A 72 -6.74 7.77 -8.84
N LEU A 73 -6.19 8.37 -7.77
CA LEU A 73 -5.07 9.29 -7.86
C LEU A 73 -3.78 8.63 -8.37
N ARG A 74 -3.44 7.42 -7.88
CA ARG A 74 -2.29 6.65 -8.40
C ARG A 74 -2.44 6.35 -9.88
N ARG A 75 -3.64 6.02 -10.35
CA ARG A 75 -3.88 5.71 -11.76
C ARG A 75 -3.63 6.93 -12.67
N GLU A 76 -4.13 8.10 -12.28
CA GLU A 76 -3.96 9.35 -13.04
C GLU A 76 -2.49 9.76 -13.16
N LEU A 77 -1.72 9.71 -12.06
CA LEU A 77 -0.27 9.98 -12.07
C LEU A 77 0.52 9.01 -12.99
N THR A 78 0.11 7.74 -13.03
CA THR A 78 0.77 6.73 -13.86
C THR A 78 0.46 6.94 -15.36
N GLU A 79 -0.75 7.42 -15.67
CA GLU A 79 -1.19 7.78 -17.03
C GLU A 79 -0.47 9.07 -17.52
N GLU A 80 -0.32 10.10 -16.68
CA GLU A 80 0.43 11.33 -17.01
C GLU A 80 1.94 11.09 -17.20
N ALA A 81 2.55 10.27 -16.34
CA ALA A 81 3.97 9.88 -16.47
C ALA A 81 4.23 9.04 -17.74
N SER A 82 3.24 8.28 -18.19
CA SER A 82 3.30 7.53 -19.46
C SER A 82 3.14 8.45 -20.66
N ASN A 83 2.32 9.51 -20.56
CA ASN A 83 2.08 10.47 -21.63
C ASN A 83 3.26 11.45 -21.83
N THR A 84 3.93 11.86 -20.74
CA THR A 84 5.12 12.74 -20.79
C THR A 84 6.36 12.07 -21.39
N LYS A 85 6.50 10.74 -21.31
CA LYS A 85 7.54 9.99 -22.05
C LYS A 85 7.32 9.97 -23.57
N GLY A 86 6.12 10.30 -24.04
CA GLY A 86 5.83 10.48 -25.47
C GLY A 86 6.40 11.77 -26.05
N LEU A 87 6.48 12.83 -25.23
CA LEU A 87 6.84 14.18 -25.70
C LEU A 87 8.36 14.39 -25.86
N GLU A 88 9.20 13.62 -25.16
CA GLU A 88 10.66 13.76 -25.25
C GLU A 88 11.25 13.16 -26.53
N ARG A 89 10.49 12.34 -27.27
CA ARG A 89 10.93 11.77 -28.54
C ARG A 89 10.78 12.72 -29.72
N ASP A 90 9.87 13.68 -29.64
CA ASP A 90 9.61 14.63 -30.74
C ASP A 90 10.53 15.86 -30.70
N VAL A 91 11.14 16.19 -29.55
CA VAL A 91 12.08 17.34 -29.45
C VAL A 91 13.47 17.01 -30.03
N VAL A 92 13.85 15.74 -30.13
CA VAL A 92 15.19 15.33 -30.60
C VAL A 92 15.30 15.33 -32.14
N ILE A 93 14.20 15.41 -32.88
CA ILE A 93 14.20 15.43 -34.37
C ILE A 93 13.92 16.85 -34.90
N GLN A 94 14.58 17.88 -34.36
CA GLN A 94 14.58 19.19 -35.02
C GLN A 94 15.85 20.03 -34.84
N ALA A 95 16.93 19.45 -34.30
CA ALA A 95 18.22 20.11 -34.11
C ALA A 95 19.33 19.60 -35.06
N LYS A 96 18.95 19.18 -36.29
CA LYS A 96 19.91 18.94 -37.38
C LYS A 96 19.29 19.36 -38.73
N GLN A 97 19.40 20.64 -39.05
CA GLN A 97 19.64 21.13 -40.41
C GLN A 97 20.68 22.25 -40.34
#